data_AF-A0A925G3N4-F1
#
_entry.id   AF-A0A925G3N4-F1
#
_cell.length_a   1.000
_cell.length_b   1.000
_cell.length_c   1.000
_cell.angle_alpha   90.00
_cell.angle_beta   90.00
_cell.angle_gamma   90.00
#
_symmetry.space_group_name_H-M   'P 1'
#
loop_
_entity.id
_entity.type
_entity.pdbx_description
1 polymer ?
#
loop_
_entity_poly.entity_id
_entity_poly.type
_entity_poly.pdbx_seq_one_letter_code
_entity_poly.pdbx_strand_id
1 'polypeptide(L)'
;MEGELRVALVGNPNTGKSTLFNVLTGLHQKVGNFAGVTVDKKTGSCNLPDGRVAQIVDLPGTYSLYPKSKDETIVFEVLADKANPSHPDIVVIVADASNLKRNLLLYTQVADLKIPVIIALNMIDLSKKVGTEINIDELSVRLGIQIVPICARQSENIDKLKEAIAYTSSIPLQLDTIEVEALAPQLIKKIQEELQIDLAYTALHLAHQHETIHFITPRQSSRIEEIEQEFSFHSQKAQAAETIARYNFINDVLFDTVKLRLGAAQEETFSNKIDRVLTHKIWGFVIFFAILFLIFQSIFAWSDYPMSLIEKLFVWFSATAHSVLPAGVLTSLFIDGIVAGLSGVLVFIPQIAILFAFISILEDTGYMARVTFMMDKIMRKVGLNGKSVVPLIGGLACAVPSIMSTRNIENWKDRMITIMVTPLVSCSARLPIYTLLISLVVSNKKVAGLVNLQGLVLMGLYVMSMVAAIAVAWVMKFLIKSRERGYFIMELPVY
;
A
#
# COMPACT_ATOMS: atom_id res chain seq x y z
N MET A 1 -29.23 25.99 9.73
CA MET A 1 -27.90 25.41 9.96
C MET A 1 -27.12 25.68 8.70
N GLU A 2 -26.25 26.69 8.72
CA GLU A 2 -25.37 27.00 7.58
C GLU A 2 -24.58 25.74 7.22
N GLY A 3 -24.58 25.37 5.94
CA GLY A 3 -24.06 24.07 5.49
C GLY A 3 -22.61 23.87 5.90
N GLU A 4 -22.32 22.72 6.52
CA GLU A 4 -20.95 22.29 6.81
C GLU A 4 -20.18 22.17 5.48
N LEU A 5 -19.12 22.95 5.31
CA LEU A 5 -18.26 22.90 4.12
C LEU A 5 -17.52 21.55 4.09
N ARG A 6 -17.69 20.77 3.02
CA ARG A 6 -17.04 19.47 2.90
C ARG A 6 -15.73 19.59 2.13
N VAL A 7 -14.64 19.15 2.75
CA VAL A 7 -13.30 19.20 2.18
C VAL A 7 -12.74 17.79 2.09
N ALA A 8 -12.39 17.35 0.88
CA ALA A 8 -11.69 16.08 0.69
C ALA A 8 -10.18 16.30 0.63
N LEU A 9 -9.42 15.55 1.44
CA LEU A 9 -7.97 15.44 1.29
C LEU A 9 -7.65 14.32 0.30
N VAL A 10 -7.02 14.68 -0.80
CA VAL A 10 -6.58 13.76 -1.85
C VAL A 10 -5.06 13.89 -2.00
N GLY A 11 -4.37 12.80 -2.32
CA GLY A 11 -2.94 12.87 -2.54
C GLY A 11 -2.33 11.49 -2.75
N ASN A 12 -1.11 11.48 -3.26
CA ASN A 12 -0.33 10.26 -3.41
C ASN A 12 -0.01 9.67 -2.02
N PRO A 13 0.18 8.35 -1.92
CA PRO A 13 0.76 7.73 -0.72
C PRO A 13 2.05 8.44 -0.29
N ASN A 14 2.30 8.52 1.02
CA ASN A 14 3.52 9.10 1.61
C ASN A 14 3.77 10.60 1.38
N THR A 15 2.80 11.36 0.85
CA THR A 15 2.90 12.84 0.70
C THR A 15 2.71 13.64 1.99
N GLY A 16 2.45 12.97 3.12
CA GLY A 16 2.11 13.60 4.39
C GLY A 16 0.63 13.94 4.56
N LYS A 17 -0.26 13.39 3.70
CA LYS A 17 -1.73 13.55 3.78
C LYS A 17 -2.30 13.24 5.18
N SER A 18 -1.98 12.09 5.76
CA SER A 18 -2.47 11.73 7.10
C SER A 18 -1.89 12.61 8.20
N THR A 19 -0.66 13.12 8.04
CA THR A 19 -0.08 14.11 8.96
C THR A 19 -0.87 15.42 8.89
N LEU A 20 -1.17 15.91 7.68
CA LEU A 20 -1.97 17.11 7.47
C LEU A 20 -3.39 16.94 8.03
N PHE A 21 -4.03 15.80 7.79
CA PHE A 21 -5.35 15.48 8.35
C PHE A 21 -5.37 15.63 9.88
N ASN A 22 -4.37 15.06 10.56
CA ASN A 22 -4.26 15.12 12.02
C ASN A 22 -4.04 16.56 12.51
N VAL A 23 -3.25 17.35 11.80
CA VAL A 23 -2.98 18.75 12.16
C VAL A 23 -4.21 19.64 11.94
N LEU A 24 -5.02 19.39 10.90
CA LEU A 24 -6.24 20.15 10.63
C LEU A 24 -7.38 19.82 11.61
N THR A 25 -7.54 18.54 11.97
CA THR A 25 -8.70 18.06 12.75
C THR A 25 -8.42 17.91 14.25
N GLY A 26 -7.16 17.84 14.65
CA GLY A 26 -6.76 17.61 16.04
C GLY A 26 -7.37 16.31 16.59
N LEU A 27 -8.03 16.40 17.75
CA LEU A 27 -8.70 15.26 18.41
C LEU A 27 -10.14 15.02 17.90
N HIS A 28 -10.68 15.88 17.04
CA HIS A 28 -12.06 15.82 16.58
C HIS A 28 -12.22 14.90 15.36
N GLN A 29 -11.76 13.65 15.49
CA GLN A 29 -11.76 12.67 14.42
C GLN A 29 -12.73 11.52 14.70
N LYS A 30 -13.33 10.99 13.63
CA LYS A 30 -14.16 9.79 13.64
C LYS A 30 -13.69 8.86 12.54
N VAL A 31 -13.55 7.58 12.88
CA VAL A 31 -13.27 6.50 11.92
C VAL A 31 -14.56 5.72 11.71
N GLY A 32 -14.99 5.62 10.46
CA GLY A 32 -16.11 4.79 10.02
C GLY A 32 -15.75 4.07 8.73
N ASN A 33 -16.75 3.67 7.96
CA ASN A 33 -16.55 3.07 6.64
C ASN A 33 -17.25 3.91 5.56
N PHE A 34 -16.75 3.87 4.33
CA PHE A 34 -17.52 4.37 3.18
C PHE A 34 -18.75 3.48 2.94
N ALA A 35 -19.81 4.07 2.37
CA ALA A 35 -21.07 3.35 2.19
C ALA A 35 -20.88 2.13 1.29
N GLY A 36 -21.32 0.95 1.76
CA GLY A 36 -21.30 -0.29 0.96
C GLY A 36 -19.94 -1.00 0.87
N VAL A 37 -18.89 -0.52 1.52
CA VAL A 37 -17.52 -1.05 1.41
C VAL A 37 -16.81 -1.10 2.77
N THR A 38 -15.82 -2.00 2.92
CA THR A 38 -15.05 -2.19 4.15
C THR A 38 -13.81 -1.28 4.24
N VAL A 39 -13.83 -0.13 3.57
CA VAL A 39 -12.69 0.78 3.52
C VAL A 39 -12.88 1.88 4.55
N ASP A 40 -11.84 2.09 5.37
CA ASP A 40 -11.83 3.07 6.44
C ASP A 40 -12.06 4.48 5.90
N LYS A 41 -13.10 5.13 6.41
CA LYS A 41 -13.42 6.55 6.19
C LYS A 41 -13.03 7.33 7.43
N LYS A 42 -11.96 8.13 7.35
CA LYS A 42 -11.59 9.07 8.42
C LYS A 42 -12.20 10.43 8.12
N THR A 43 -12.94 10.95 9.10
CA THR A 43 -13.55 12.28 9.04
C THR A 43 -13.20 13.07 10.28
N GLY A 44 -13.11 14.39 10.16
CA GLY A 44 -12.96 15.25 11.31
C GLY A 44 -13.42 16.67 11.03
N SER A 45 -13.65 17.45 12.09
CA SER A 45 -14.08 18.84 11.97
C SER A 45 -12.90 19.79 12.15
N CYS A 46 -12.82 20.82 11.31
CA CYS A 46 -11.82 21.88 11.38
C CYS A 46 -12.55 23.24 11.42
N ASN A 47 -12.19 24.09 12.39
CA ASN A 47 -12.68 25.46 12.44
C ASN A 47 -11.90 26.31 11.43
N LEU A 48 -12.63 27.05 10.61
CA LEU A 48 -12.08 27.99 9.63
C LEU A 48 -12.03 29.41 10.20
N PRO A 49 -11.13 30.28 9.70
CA PRO A 49 -10.95 31.65 10.19
C PRO A 49 -12.18 32.55 9.97
N ASP A 50 -13.08 32.19 9.05
CA ASP A 50 -14.33 32.90 8.78
C ASP A 50 -15.50 32.46 9.70
N GLY A 51 -15.23 31.59 10.69
CA GLY A 51 -16.21 31.10 11.65
C GLY A 51 -16.98 29.86 11.20
N ARG A 52 -16.82 29.40 9.96
CA ARG A 52 -17.44 28.13 9.51
C ARG A 52 -16.70 26.92 10.06
N VAL A 53 -17.42 25.80 10.15
CA VAL A 53 -16.84 24.50 10.47
C VAL A 53 -16.77 23.67 9.19
N ALA A 54 -15.58 23.27 8.80
CA ALA A 54 -15.34 22.39 7.67
C ALA A 54 -15.28 20.93 8.13
N GLN A 55 -15.97 20.05 7.42
CA GLN A 55 -15.84 18.61 7.57
C GLN A 55 -14.74 18.12 6.62
N ILE A 56 -13.61 17.72 7.19
CA ILE A 56 -12.47 17.16 6.46
C ILE A 56 -12.65 15.65 6.34
N VAL A 57 -12.59 15.13 5.11
CA VAL A 57 -12.61 13.70 4.80
C VAL A 57 -11.25 13.29 4.25
N ASP A 58 -10.61 12.30 4.87
CA ASP A 58 -9.37 11.71 4.36
C ASP A 58 -9.70 10.61 3.35
N LEU A 59 -9.43 10.83 2.07
CA LEU A 59 -9.60 9.81 1.04
C LEU A 59 -8.37 8.88 0.98
N PRO A 60 -8.51 7.60 0.63
CA PRO A 60 -7.37 6.70 0.43
C PRO A 60 -6.30 7.33 -0.49
N GLY A 61 -5.02 7.10 -0.18
CA GLY A 61 -3.93 7.61 -1.00
C GLY A 61 -3.94 6.92 -2.37
N THR A 62 -3.96 7.69 -3.45
CA THR A 62 -3.98 7.15 -4.82
C THR A 62 -2.99 7.89 -5.72
N TYR A 63 -2.50 7.22 -6.75
CA TYR A 63 -1.61 7.83 -7.75
C TYR A 63 -2.35 8.40 -8.97
N SER A 64 -3.56 7.92 -9.21
CA SER A 64 -4.40 8.33 -10.33
C SER A 64 -5.85 7.98 -10.04
N LEU A 65 -6.79 8.55 -10.78
CA LEU A 65 -8.20 8.15 -10.76
C LEU A 65 -8.48 6.85 -11.53
N TYR A 66 -7.42 6.15 -11.97
CA TYR A 66 -7.49 4.77 -12.45
C TYR A 66 -7.16 3.80 -11.30
N PRO A 67 -8.17 3.21 -10.65
CA PRO A 67 -7.97 2.41 -9.47
C PRO A 67 -7.30 1.08 -9.81
N LYS A 68 -6.36 0.68 -8.97
CA LYS A 68 -5.72 -0.64 -8.97
C LYS A 68 -6.15 -1.49 -7.77
N SER A 69 -6.92 -0.90 -6.86
CA SER A 69 -7.44 -1.55 -5.67
C SER A 69 -8.84 -1.01 -5.36
N LYS A 70 -9.61 -1.75 -4.56
CA LYS A 70 -10.94 -1.33 -4.10
C LYS A 70 -10.90 -0.01 -3.34
N ASP A 71 -9.82 0.23 -2.60
CA ASP A 71 -9.63 1.45 -1.81
C ASP A 71 -9.44 2.66 -2.73
N GLU A 72 -8.75 2.50 -3.87
CA GLU A 72 -8.60 3.56 -4.87
C GLU A 72 -9.89 3.84 -5.64
N THR A 73 -10.75 2.82 -5.87
CA THR A 73 -12.03 3.00 -6.57
C THR A 73 -12.91 4.02 -5.85
N ILE A 74 -12.91 3.98 -4.51
CA ILE A 74 -13.70 4.90 -3.68
C ILE A 74 -13.28 6.36 -3.89
N VAL A 75 -12.01 6.64 -4.19
CA VAL A 75 -11.55 8.00 -4.44
C VAL A 75 -12.27 8.59 -5.65
N PHE A 76 -12.33 7.84 -6.75
CA PHE A 76 -13.06 8.28 -7.94
C PHE A 76 -14.57 8.38 -7.66
N GLU A 77 -15.17 7.39 -6.99
CA GLU A 77 -16.60 7.41 -6.68
C GLU A 77 -17.02 8.61 -5.84
N VAL A 78 -16.26 8.92 -4.77
CA VAL A 78 -16.58 10.06 -3.90
C VAL A 78 -16.45 11.40 -4.63
N LEU A 79 -15.50 11.52 -5.57
CA LEU A 79 -15.29 12.75 -6.33
C LEU A 79 -16.24 12.88 -7.52
N ALA A 80 -16.64 11.77 -8.17
CA ALA A 80 -17.45 11.80 -9.38
C ALA A 80 -18.96 11.74 -9.10
N ASP A 81 -19.39 11.04 -8.05
CA ASP A 81 -20.81 10.90 -7.71
C ASP A 81 -21.30 12.08 -6.86
N LYS A 82 -21.98 13.03 -7.51
CA LYS A 82 -22.61 14.20 -6.86
C LYS A 82 -23.66 13.81 -5.81
N ALA A 83 -24.24 12.61 -5.89
CA ALA A 83 -25.21 12.13 -4.90
C ALA A 83 -24.53 11.49 -3.67
N ASN A 84 -23.22 11.27 -3.72
CA ASN A 84 -22.49 10.68 -2.62
C ASN A 84 -22.54 11.58 -1.37
N PRO A 85 -22.89 11.07 -0.18
CA PRO A 85 -22.90 11.85 1.06
C PRO A 85 -21.54 12.45 1.43
N SER A 86 -20.46 11.93 0.84
CA SER A 86 -19.08 12.38 1.07
C SER A 86 -18.54 13.24 -0.07
N HIS A 87 -19.36 13.54 -1.09
CA HIS A 87 -18.95 14.40 -2.20
C HIS A 87 -18.49 15.75 -1.66
N PRO A 88 -17.27 16.21 -2.00
CA PRO A 88 -16.70 17.42 -1.44
C PRO A 88 -17.18 18.68 -2.17
N ASP A 89 -17.20 19.80 -1.45
CA ASP A 89 -17.32 21.13 -2.03
C ASP A 89 -15.95 21.65 -2.51
N ILE A 90 -14.87 21.22 -1.84
CA ILE A 90 -13.48 21.60 -2.14
C ILE A 90 -12.58 20.37 -2.02
N VAL A 91 -11.63 20.22 -2.94
CA VAL A 91 -10.56 19.22 -2.84
C VAL A 91 -9.24 19.90 -2.48
N VAL A 92 -8.59 19.44 -1.42
CA VAL A 92 -7.22 19.81 -1.09
C VAL A 92 -6.31 18.68 -1.51
N ILE A 93 -5.49 18.92 -2.54
CA ILE A 93 -4.51 17.98 -3.04
C ILE A 93 -3.20 18.17 -2.29
N VAL A 94 -2.79 17.16 -1.54
CA VAL A 94 -1.51 17.13 -0.84
C VAL A 94 -0.44 16.63 -1.81
N ALA A 95 0.45 17.54 -2.22
CA ALA A 95 1.50 17.25 -3.18
C ALA A 95 2.88 17.34 -2.51
N ASP A 96 3.75 16.38 -2.79
CA ASP A 96 5.15 16.41 -2.36
C ASP A 96 5.99 17.25 -3.33
N ALA A 97 6.61 18.32 -2.81
CA ALA A 97 7.47 19.22 -3.57
C ALA A 97 8.71 18.54 -4.17
N SER A 98 9.21 17.44 -3.59
CA SER A 98 10.36 16.71 -4.12
C SER A 98 10.00 15.86 -5.35
N ASN A 99 8.71 15.48 -5.50
CA ASN A 99 8.20 14.65 -6.59
C ASN A 99 7.03 15.32 -7.33
N LEU A 100 7.14 16.63 -7.59
CA LEU A 100 6.03 17.45 -8.07
C LEU A 100 5.38 16.92 -9.36
N LYS A 101 6.19 16.51 -10.34
CA LYS A 101 5.71 15.98 -11.65
C LYS A 101 4.69 14.85 -11.51
N ARG A 102 4.92 13.93 -10.57
CA ARG A 102 4.02 12.79 -10.36
C ARG A 102 2.76 13.20 -9.61
N ASN A 103 2.89 14.08 -8.61
CA ASN A 103 1.74 14.58 -7.85
C ASN A 103 0.81 15.42 -8.73
N LEU A 104 1.37 16.17 -9.68
CA LEU A 104 0.59 16.94 -10.63
C LEU A 104 -0.24 16.07 -11.58
N LEU A 105 0.14 14.81 -11.85
CA LEU A 105 -0.70 13.90 -12.63
C LEU A 105 -2.06 13.70 -11.95
N LEU A 106 -2.06 13.38 -10.66
CA LEU A 106 -3.30 13.25 -9.89
C LEU A 106 -4.09 14.55 -9.85
N TYR A 107 -3.40 15.70 -9.69
CA TYR A 107 -4.05 17.01 -9.77
C TYR A 107 -4.79 17.22 -11.10
N THR A 108 -4.14 16.98 -12.23
CA THR A 108 -4.77 17.22 -13.54
C THR A 108 -6.04 16.40 -13.73
N GLN A 109 -6.08 15.17 -13.19
CA GLN A 109 -7.25 14.30 -13.22
C GLN A 109 -8.38 14.80 -12.33
N VAL A 110 -8.07 15.20 -11.10
CA VAL A 110 -9.07 15.76 -10.17
C VAL A 110 -9.60 17.11 -10.68
N ALA A 111 -8.75 17.93 -11.28
CA ALA A 111 -9.11 19.22 -11.85
C ALA A 111 -10.19 19.10 -12.95
N ASP A 112 -10.11 18.04 -13.76
CA ASP A 112 -11.07 17.74 -14.84
C ASP A 112 -12.44 17.25 -14.33
N LEU A 113 -12.58 16.93 -13.03
CA LEU A 113 -13.88 16.71 -12.39
C LEU A 113 -14.60 18.02 -12.02
N LYS A 114 -13.97 19.17 -12.27
CA LYS A 114 -14.56 20.52 -12.07
C LYS A 114 -15.05 20.81 -10.65
N ILE A 115 -14.39 20.21 -9.66
CA ILE A 115 -14.52 20.57 -8.24
C ILE A 115 -13.46 21.63 -7.94
N PRO A 116 -13.72 22.69 -7.14
CA PRO A 116 -12.69 23.62 -6.69
C PRO A 116 -11.51 22.90 -6.02
N VAL A 117 -10.28 23.18 -6.49
CA VAL A 117 -9.05 22.53 -6.02
C VAL A 117 -8.07 23.52 -5.41
N ILE A 118 -7.45 23.14 -4.29
CA ILE A 118 -6.30 23.80 -3.68
C ILE A 118 -5.15 22.79 -3.63
N ILE A 119 -3.92 23.18 -3.95
CA ILE A 119 -2.74 22.34 -3.70
C ILE A 119 -2.10 22.74 -2.38
N ALA A 120 -2.01 21.81 -1.45
CA ALA A 120 -1.16 21.90 -0.28
C ALA A 120 0.22 21.30 -0.64
N LEU A 121 1.18 22.17 -1.00
CA LEU A 121 2.51 21.77 -1.41
C LEU A 121 3.38 21.50 -0.18
N ASN A 122 3.50 20.23 0.18
CA ASN A 122 4.20 19.74 1.36
C ASN A 122 5.68 19.43 1.06
N MET A 123 6.48 19.23 2.11
CA MET A 123 7.89 18.81 2.02
C MET A 123 8.81 19.77 1.24
N ILE A 124 8.54 21.07 1.29
CA ILE A 124 9.37 22.11 0.63
C ILE A 124 10.78 22.19 1.22
N ASP A 125 10.96 21.76 2.46
CA ASP A 125 12.27 21.63 3.09
C ASP A 125 13.14 20.56 2.40
N LEU A 126 12.53 19.46 1.93
CA LEU A 126 13.23 18.43 1.16
C LEU A 126 13.57 18.90 -0.25
N SER A 127 12.65 19.57 -0.95
CA SER A 127 12.95 20.09 -2.30
C SER A 127 14.11 21.08 -2.31
N LYS A 128 14.19 21.95 -1.29
CA LYS A 128 15.33 22.86 -1.08
C LYS A 128 16.65 22.13 -0.86
N LYS A 129 16.66 21.01 -0.14
CA LYS A 129 17.87 20.17 0.06
C LYS A 129 18.34 19.53 -1.24
N VAL A 130 17.41 19.13 -2.10
CA VAL A 130 17.70 18.55 -3.43
C VAL A 130 18.05 19.63 -4.47
N GLY A 131 18.03 20.92 -4.09
CA GLY A 131 18.39 22.03 -4.95
C GLY A 131 17.31 22.39 -5.98
N THR A 132 16.07 21.97 -5.75
CA THR A 132 14.91 22.29 -6.60
C THR A 132 14.18 23.52 -6.03
N GLU A 133 14.20 24.62 -6.76
CA GLU A 133 13.42 25.82 -6.43
C GLU A 133 12.14 25.84 -7.28
N ILE A 134 11.00 25.95 -6.61
CA ILE A 134 9.67 25.96 -7.25
C ILE A 134 9.12 27.38 -7.14
N ASN A 135 8.80 28.00 -8.27
CA ASN A 135 8.10 29.27 -8.32
C ASN A 135 6.60 29.04 -8.11
N ILE A 136 6.14 29.20 -6.87
CA ILE A 136 4.76 28.88 -6.46
C ILE A 136 3.76 29.82 -7.13
N ASP A 137 4.10 31.11 -7.24
CA ASP A 137 3.19 32.12 -7.82
C ASP A 137 2.94 31.84 -9.30
N GLU A 138 4.00 31.52 -10.05
CA GLU A 138 3.90 31.18 -11.47
C GLU A 138 3.17 29.85 -11.69
N LEU A 139 3.42 28.86 -10.83
CA LEU A 139 2.69 27.58 -10.86
C LEU A 139 1.21 27.78 -10.55
N SER A 140 0.87 28.64 -9.60
CA SER A 140 -0.51 28.99 -9.25
C SER A 140 -1.23 29.65 -10.43
N VAL A 141 -0.59 30.60 -11.13
CA VAL A 141 -1.14 31.25 -12.33
C VAL A 141 -1.31 30.25 -13.48
N ARG A 142 -0.32 29.39 -13.74
CA ARG A 142 -0.36 28.39 -14.82
C ARG A 142 -1.41 27.30 -14.62
N LEU A 143 -1.75 27.00 -13.38
CA LEU A 143 -2.77 26.00 -13.05
C LEU A 143 -4.15 26.62 -12.79
N GLY A 144 -4.23 27.93 -12.54
CA GLY A 144 -5.48 28.63 -12.21
C GLY A 144 -6.00 28.35 -10.79
N ILE A 145 -5.14 27.86 -9.89
CA ILE A 145 -5.53 27.42 -8.55
C ILE A 145 -4.61 27.99 -7.47
N GLN A 146 -5.11 28.05 -6.24
CA GLN A 146 -4.29 28.41 -5.09
C GLN A 146 -3.34 27.27 -4.71
N ILE A 147 -2.07 27.61 -4.51
CA ILE A 147 -1.03 26.67 -4.07
C ILE A 147 -0.44 27.20 -2.77
N VAL A 148 -0.61 26.44 -1.69
CA VAL A 148 -0.15 26.84 -0.36
C VAL A 148 1.06 25.98 0.04
N PRO A 149 2.24 26.58 0.21
CA PRO A 149 3.41 25.88 0.72
C PRO A 149 3.26 25.55 2.21
N ILE A 150 3.36 24.28 2.58
CA ILE A 150 3.19 23.83 3.97
C ILE A 150 4.33 22.91 4.43
N CYS A 151 4.51 22.82 5.75
CA CYS A 151 5.27 21.74 6.38
C CYS A 151 4.39 21.09 7.44
N ALA A 152 3.69 19.99 7.08
CA ALA A 152 2.73 19.35 7.98
C ALA A 152 3.37 18.85 9.30
N ARG A 153 4.63 18.40 9.25
CA ARG A 153 5.36 17.90 10.43
C ARG A 153 5.71 18.99 11.44
N GLN A 154 5.97 20.20 10.95
CA GLN A 154 6.34 21.36 11.79
C GLN A 154 5.16 22.31 12.03
N SER A 155 3.96 21.95 11.55
CA SER A 155 2.76 22.79 11.58
C SER A 155 2.96 24.17 10.95
N GLU A 156 3.81 24.29 9.93
CA GLU A 156 4.12 25.56 9.28
C GLU A 156 3.12 25.88 8.15
N ASN A 157 2.68 27.14 8.07
CA ASN A 157 1.72 27.68 7.08
C ASN A 157 0.35 26.97 7.05
N ILE A 158 -0.02 26.24 8.10
CA ILE A 158 -1.33 25.59 8.19
C ILE A 158 -2.46 26.62 8.26
N ASP A 159 -2.25 27.76 8.93
CA ASP A 159 -3.25 28.82 9.01
C ASP A 159 -3.55 29.43 7.64
N LYS A 160 -2.53 29.60 6.79
CA LYS A 160 -2.71 30.03 5.38
C LYS A 160 -3.50 29.02 4.57
N LEU A 161 -3.31 27.72 4.83
CA LEU A 161 -4.11 26.69 4.17
C LEU A 161 -5.58 26.76 4.63
N LYS A 162 -5.84 27.03 5.91
CA LYS A 162 -7.21 27.25 6.42
C LYS A 162 -7.85 28.49 5.82
N GLU A 163 -7.10 29.58 5.66
CA GLU A 163 -7.56 30.78 4.94
C GLU A 163 -7.90 30.47 3.48
N ALA A 164 -7.02 29.74 2.78
CA ALA A 164 -7.27 29.32 1.40
C ALA A 164 -8.56 28.48 1.30
N ILE A 165 -8.78 27.52 2.21
CA ILE A 165 -10.01 26.71 2.26
C ILE A 165 -11.23 27.59 2.53
N ALA A 166 -11.15 28.54 3.47
CA ALA A 166 -12.25 29.43 3.82
C ALA A 166 -12.65 30.36 2.67
N TYR A 167 -11.68 30.96 1.98
CA TYR A 167 -11.93 31.98 0.96
C TYR A 167 -11.89 31.44 -0.48
N THR A 168 -11.87 30.12 -0.65
CA THR A 168 -11.94 29.50 -1.98
C THR A 168 -13.30 29.73 -2.61
N SER A 169 -13.28 30.07 -3.90
CA SER A 169 -14.47 30.21 -4.73
C SER A 169 -15.20 28.88 -4.87
N SER A 170 -16.54 28.90 -4.81
CA SER A 170 -17.38 27.74 -5.15
C SER A 170 -17.34 27.39 -6.63
N ILE A 171 -16.89 28.32 -7.48
CA ILE A 171 -16.69 28.12 -8.91
C ILE A 171 -15.26 27.59 -9.14
N PRO A 172 -15.08 26.48 -9.87
CA PRO A 172 -13.76 25.94 -10.21
C PRO A 172 -13.01 26.93 -11.12
N LEU A 173 -11.84 27.39 -10.68
CA LEU A 173 -10.99 28.34 -11.41
C LEU A 173 -9.82 27.66 -12.16
N GLN A 174 -9.65 26.35 -11.96
CA GLN A 174 -8.59 25.59 -12.62
C GLN A 174 -8.64 25.70 -14.15
N LEU A 175 -7.46 25.83 -14.75
CA LEU A 175 -7.31 25.83 -16.21
C LEU A 175 -7.45 24.41 -16.76
N ASP A 176 -8.04 24.32 -17.96
CA ASP A 176 -8.15 23.06 -18.68
C ASP A 176 -6.76 22.51 -19.03
N THR A 177 -6.56 21.22 -18.77
CA THR A 177 -5.24 20.59 -18.90
C THR A 177 -5.07 19.90 -20.24
N ILE A 178 -6.02 19.03 -20.59
CA ILE A 178 -6.05 18.27 -21.85
C ILE A 178 -7.46 18.24 -22.43
N GLU A 179 -7.57 18.10 -23.74
CA GLU A 179 -8.86 17.86 -24.40
C GLU A 179 -9.25 16.38 -24.27
N VAL A 180 -9.93 16.05 -23.17
CA VAL A 180 -10.38 14.67 -22.87
C VAL A 180 -11.28 14.12 -23.98
N GLU A 181 -12.16 14.96 -24.54
CA GLU A 181 -13.07 14.58 -25.62
C GLU A 181 -12.34 14.09 -26.88
N ALA A 182 -11.14 14.60 -27.15
CA ALA A 182 -10.36 14.21 -28.31
C ALA A 182 -9.87 12.75 -28.23
N LEU A 183 -9.83 12.15 -27.03
CA LEU A 183 -9.40 10.77 -26.83
C LEU A 183 -10.43 9.75 -27.36
N ALA A 184 -11.72 10.04 -27.18
CA ALA A 184 -12.81 9.14 -27.56
C ALA A 184 -14.13 9.92 -27.82
N PRO A 185 -14.19 10.79 -28.85
CA PRO A 185 -15.24 11.81 -28.97
C PRO A 185 -16.65 11.23 -29.15
N GLN A 186 -16.80 10.21 -29.99
CA GLN A 186 -18.11 9.59 -30.27
C GLN A 186 -18.64 8.80 -29.07
N LEU A 187 -17.75 8.08 -28.38
CA LEU A 187 -18.08 7.29 -27.21
C LEU A 187 -18.45 8.19 -26.02
N ILE A 188 -17.65 9.22 -25.74
CA ILE A 188 -17.90 10.15 -24.63
C ILE A 188 -19.25 10.85 -24.82
N LYS A 189 -19.53 11.37 -26.01
CA LYS A 189 -20.82 12.03 -26.31
C LYS A 189 -22.01 11.10 -26.11
N LYS A 190 -21.91 9.86 -26.60
CA LYS A 190 -23.00 8.89 -26.46
C LYS A 190 -23.26 8.53 -24.99
N ILE A 191 -22.20 8.37 -24.20
CA ILE A 191 -22.30 8.13 -22.76
C ILE A 191 -22.91 9.35 -22.05
N GLN A 192 -22.50 10.58 -22.38
CA GLN A 192 -23.06 11.79 -21.79
C GLN A 192 -24.56 11.93 -22.09
N GLU A 193 -24.98 11.68 -23.34
CA GLU A 193 -26.37 11.77 -23.78
C GLU A 193 -27.26 10.70 -23.14
N GLU A 194 -26.83 9.43 -23.12
CA GLU A 194 -27.65 8.32 -22.63
C GLU A 194 -27.70 8.23 -21.10
N LEU A 195 -26.61 8.58 -20.41
CA LEU A 195 -26.50 8.49 -18.94
C LEU A 195 -26.71 9.83 -18.23
N GLN A 196 -26.95 10.92 -18.98
CA GLN A 196 -27.12 12.28 -18.44
C GLN A 196 -25.94 12.74 -17.59
N ILE A 197 -24.73 12.52 -18.10
CA ILE A 197 -23.49 12.89 -17.41
C ILE A 197 -22.97 14.19 -17.98
N ASP A 198 -22.81 15.20 -17.12
CA ASP A 198 -22.38 16.53 -17.53
C ASP A 198 -20.92 16.56 -18.02
N LEU A 199 -20.04 15.80 -17.36
CA LEU A 199 -18.59 15.91 -17.53
C LEU A 199 -18.03 14.83 -18.46
N ALA A 200 -17.31 15.27 -19.49
CA ALA A 200 -16.63 14.38 -20.44
C ALA A 200 -15.64 13.43 -19.75
N TYR A 201 -14.94 13.92 -18.72
CA TYR A 201 -13.98 13.12 -17.97
C TYR A 201 -14.63 12.02 -17.14
N THR A 202 -15.77 12.31 -16.51
CA THR A 202 -16.57 11.28 -15.81
C THR A 202 -17.06 10.22 -16.79
N ALA A 203 -17.55 10.62 -17.97
CA ALA A 203 -17.97 9.69 -19.01
C ALA A 203 -16.83 8.79 -19.51
N LEU A 204 -15.64 9.35 -19.73
CA LEU A 204 -14.44 8.57 -20.08
C LEU A 204 -14.11 7.56 -18.98
N HIS A 205 -14.15 7.97 -17.72
CA HIS A 205 -13.88 7.07 -16.59
C HIS A 205 -14.92 5.95 -16.45
N LEU A 206 -16.19 6.22 -16.71
CA LEU A 206 -17.20 5.17 -16.76
C LEU A 206 -16.86 4.13 -17.83
N ALA A 207 -16.46 4.53 -19.03
CA ALA A 207 -16.00 3.60 -20.07
C ALA A 207 -14.71 2.85 -19.72
N HIS A 208 -13.97 3.29 -18.71
CA HIS A 208 -12.81 2.54 -18.23
C HIS A 208 -13.17 1.57 -17.11
N GLN A 209 -14.21 1.85 -16.33
CA GLN A 209 -14.39 1.31 -14.98
C GLN A 209 -15.82 0.89 -14.64
N HIS A 210 -16.75 0.84 -15.60
CA HIS A 210 -18.17 0.55 -15.36
C HIS A 210 -18.39 -0.79 -14.63
N GLU A 211 -17.51 -1.77 -14.77
CA GLU A 211 -17.62 -3.06 -14.05
C GLU A 211 -17.37 -2.94 -12.53
N THR A 212 -16.68 -1.88 -12.09
CA THR A 212 -16.19 -1.74 -10.71
C THR A 212 -16.87 -0.63 -9.90
N ILE A 213 -17.55 0.30 -10.58
CA ILE A 213 -18.16 1.48 -9.97
C ILE A 213 -19.53 1.13 -9.41
N HIS A 214 -19.82 1.53 -8.16
CA HIS A 214 -21.03 1.16 -7.44
C HIS A 214 -22.21 2.13 -7.64
N PHE A 215 -21.95 3.38 -8.06
CA PHE A 215 -23.02 4.39 -8.21
C PHE A 215 -23.79 4.29 -9.53
N ILE A 216 -23.35 3.43 -10.46
CA ILE A 216 -24.08 3.12 -11.69
C ILE A 216 -24.87 1.81 -11.54
N THR A 217 -26.04 1.77 -12.17
CA THR A 217 -26.88 0.56 -12.13
C THR A 217 -26.32 -0.54 -13.04
N PRO A 218 -26.61 -1.83 -12.77
CA PRO A 218 -26.19 -2.93 -13.64
C PRO A 218 -26.64 -2.76 -15.10
N ARG A 219 -27.82 -2.16 -15.32
CA ARG A 219 -28.34 -1.85 -16.65
C ARG A 219 -27.50 -0.78 -17.38
N GLN A 220 -27.06 0.25 -16.66
CA GLN A 220 -26.16 1.28 -17.18
C GLN A 220 -24.78 0.69 -17.50
N SER A 221 -24.26 -0.17 -16.63
CA SER A 221 -23.01 -0.90 -16.89
C SER A 221 -23.08 -1.73 -18.17
N SER A 222 -24.12 -2.56 -18.36
CA SER A 222 -24.27 -3.33 -19.61
C SER A 222 -24.42 -2.44 -20.84
N ARG A 223 -25.05 -1.27 -20.70
CA ARG A 223 -25.18 -0.33 -21.81
C ARG A 223 -23.85 0.32 -22.19
N ILE A 224 -23.02 0.66 -21.21
CA ILE A 224 -21.66 1.17 -21.46
C ILE A 224 -20.83 0.10 -22.18
N GLU A 225 -20.93 -1.17 -21.78
CA GLU A 225 -20.26 -2.29 -22.45
C GLU A 225 -20.67 -2.43 -23.93
N GLU A 226 -21.96 -2.23 -24.26
CA GLU A 226 -22.43 -2.19 -25.65
C GLU A 226 -21.83 -1.03 -26.44
N ILE A 227 -21.76 0.17 -25.83
CA ILE A 227 -21.18 1.36 -26.46
C ILE A 227 -19.67 1.17 -26.70
N GLU A 228 -18.95 0.55 -25.77
CA GLU A 228 -17.54 0.22 -25.92
C GLU A 228 -17.30 -0.72 -27.11
N GLN A 229 -18.16 -1.71 -27.29
CA GLN A 229 -18.08 -2.64 -28.42
C GLN A 229 -18.41 -1.95 -29.75
N GLU A 230 -19.42 -1.09 -29.77
CA GLU A 230 -19.83 -0.32 -30.96
C GLU A 230 -18.67 0.55 -31.50
N PHE A 231 -17.95 1.22 -30.60
CA PHE A 231 -16.84 2.11 -30.98
C PHE A 231 -15.45 1.44 -30.91
N SER A 232 -15.39 0.12 -30.67
CA SER A 232 -14.13 -0.63 -30.52
C SER A 232 -13.17 0.03 -29.53
N PHE A 233 -13.68 0.43 -28.36
CA PHE A 233 -12.91 1.14 -27.35
C PHE A 233 -11.86 0.23 -26.71
N HIS A 234 -10.62 0.70 -26.71
CA HIS A 234 -9.51 0.00 -26.05
C HIS A 234 -9.05 0.80 -24.84
N SER A 235 -9.62 0.49 -23.68
CA SER A 235 -9.35 1.13 -22.39
C SER A 235 -7.85 1.35 -22.11
N GLN A 236 -6.99 0.35 -22.34
CA GLN A 236 -5.53 0.49 -22.10
C GLN A 236 -4.86 1.52 -23.03
N LYS A 237 -5.27 1.57 -24.30
CA LYS A 237 -4.69 2.48 -25.28
C LYS A 237 -5.12 3.92 -25.00
N ALA A 238 -6.39 4.11 -24.66
CA ALA A 238 -6.93 5.41 -24.27
C ALA A 238 -6.29 5.94 -22.98
N GLN A 239 -6.16 5.09 -21.95
CA GLN A 239 -5.48 5.45 -20.70
C GLN A 239 -4.01 5.84 -20.93
N ALA A 240 -3.29 5.11 -21.79
CA ALA A 240 -1.90 5.44 -22.13
C ALA A 240 -1.80 6.78 -22.87
N ALA A 241 -2.72 7.04 -23.83
CA ALA A 241 -2.77 8.31 -24.55
C ALA A 241 -3.08 9.49 -23.62
N GLU A 242 -4.05 9.35 -22.72
CA GLU A 242 -4.35 10.35 -21.68
C GLU A 242 -3.11 10.64 -20.84
N THR A 243 -2.47 9.58 -20.33
CA THR A 243 -1.30 9.70 -19.45
C THR A 243 -0.16 10.45 -20.14
N ILE A 244 0.11 10.16 -21.41
CA ILE A 244 1.14 10.85 -22.20
C ILE A 244 0.77 12.32 -22.39
N ALA A 245 -0.47 12.63 -22.76
CA ALA A 245 -0.93 14.00 -22.96
C ALA A 245 -0.81 14.83 -21.67
N ARG A 246 -1.23 14.27 -20.53
CA ARG A 246 -1.09 14.91 -19.21
C ARG A 246 0.37 15.15 -18.86
N TYR A 247 1.25 14.18 -19.09
CA TYR A 247 2.68 14.38 -18.82
C TYR A 247 3.31 15.44 -19.72
N ASN A 248 2.86 15.60 -20.97
CA ASN A 248 3.32 16.69 -21.82
C ASN A 248 2.93 18.05 -21.23
N PHE A 249 1.64 18.24 -20.90
CA PHE A 249 1.16 19.44 -20.22
C PHE A 249 1.93 19.73 -18.92
N ILE A 250 2.13 18.72 -18.08
CA ILE A 250 2.87 18.85 -16.83
C ILE A 250 4.33 19.24 -17.08
N ASN A 251 5.00 18.64 -18.07
CA ASN A 251 6.37 19.02 -18.40
C ASN A 251 6.46 20.47 -18.86
N ASP A 252 5.50 20.93 -19.66
CA ASP A 252 5.45 22.31 -20.13
C ASP A 252 5.25 23.29 -18.97
N VAL A 253 4.33 22.98 -18.04
CA VAL A 253 4.12 23.78 -16.82
C VAL A 253 5.36 23.79 -15.92
N LEU A 254 6.00 22.63 -15.74
CA LEU A 254 7.16 22.50 -14.86
C LEU A 254 8.45 23.10 -15.44
N PHE A 255 8.59 23.15 -16.77
CA PHE A 255 9.75 23.72 -17.43
C PHE A 255 9.96 25.19 -17.04
N ASP A 256 8.88 25.95 -16.96
CA ASP A 256 8.93 27.38 -16.61
C ASP A 256 8.95 27.60 -15.08
N THR A 257 8.29 26.72 -14.31
CA THR A 257 8.04 26.94 -12.88
C THR A 257 9.08 26.31 -11.95
N VAL A 258 9.84 25.32 -12.41
CA VAL A 258 10.83 24.61 -11.59
C VAL A 258 12.24 24.88 -12.08
N LYS A 259 13.04 25.51 -11.23
CA LYS A 259 14.45 25.77 -11.48
C LYS A 259 15.30 24.79 -10.67
N LEU A 260 16.10 24.00 -11.37
CA LEU A 260 17.13 23.17 -10.76
C LEU A 260 18.39 24.03 -10.56
N ARG A 261 18.89 24.10 -9.33
CA ARG A 261 20.21 24.71 -9.09
C ARG A 261 21.28 23.91 -9.86
N LEU A 262 21.99 24.59 -10.77
CA LEU A 262 23.18 24.05 -11.43
C LEU A 262 24.18 23.58 -10.35
N GLY A 263 24.44 22.27 -10.30
CA GLY A 263 25.33 21.61 -9.34
C GLY A 263 24.65 20.59 -8.41
N ALA A 264 23.35 20.74 -8.11
CA ALA A 264 22.64 19.81 -7.24
C ALA A 264 22.39 18.43 -7.90
N ALA A 265 22.33 18.38 -9.23
CA ALA A 265 22.23 17.13 -9.99
C ALA A 265 23.53 16.28 -9.99
N GLN A 266 24.66 16.82 -9.51
CA GLN A 266 25.96 16.13 -9.51
C GLN A 266 26.34 15.50 -8.17
N GLU A 267 25.73 15.92 -7.07
CA GLU A 267 25.91 15.22 -5.81
C GLU A 267 25.00 14.00 -5.80
N GLU A 268 25.54 12.82 -6.11
CA GLU A 268 24.82 11.57 -5.82
C GLU A 268 24.44 11.59 -4.34
N THR A 269 23.14 11.78 -4.08
CA THR A 269 22.56 11.73 -2.75
C THR A 269 23.06 10.46 -2.07
N PHE A 270 23.38 10.52 -0.78
CA PHE A 270 23.86 9.35 -0.03
C PHE A 270 22.96 8.11 -0.24
N SER A 271 21.65 8.34 -0.44
CA SER A 271 20.67 7.33 -0.85
C SER A 271 21.00 6.66 -2.20
N ASN A 272 21.35 7.40 -3.25
CA ASN A 272 21.71 6.86 -4.57
C ASN A 272 22.97 5.98 -4.51
N LYS A 273 23.95 6.34 -3.67
CA LYS A 273 25.15 5.51 -3.43
C LYS A 273 24.80 4.18 -2.75
N ILE A 274 23.92 4.23 -1.74
CA ILE A 274 23.42 3.04 -1.07
C ILE A 274 22.63 2.18 -2.05
N ASP A 275 21.72 2.77 -2.81
CA ASP A 275 20.90 2.07 -3.79
C ASP A 275 21.76 1.35 -4.82
N ARG A 276 22.81 1.99 -5.34
CA ARG A 276 23.75 1.36 -6.28
C ARG A 276 24.38 0.08 -5.74
N VAL A 277 24.65 0.01 -4.43
CA VAL A 277 25.18 -1.19 -3.77
C VAL A 277 24.07 -2.21 -3.51
N LEU A 278 22.93 -1.76 -2.99
CA LEU A 278 21.80 -2.61 -2.61
C LEU A 278 21.05 -3.23 -3.80
N THR A 279 21.05 -2.59 -4.97
CA THR A 279 20.38 -3.07 -6.18
C THR A 279 21.34 -3.71 -7.18
N HIS A 280 22.62 -3.83 -6.84
CA HIS A 280 23.60 -4.46 -7.72
C HIS A 280 23.26 -5.94 -7.96
N LYS A 281 23.44 -6.43 -9.18
CA LYS A 281 23.04 -7.79 -9.62
C LYS A 281 23.58 -8.94 -8.75
N ILE A 282 24.71 -8.74 -8.06
CA ILE A 282 25.36 -9.74 -7.21
C ILE A 282 25.33 -9.29 -5.74
N TRP A 283 25.97 -8.15 -5.43
CA TRP A 283 25.98 -7.57 -4.08
C TRP A 283 24.60 -7.32 -3.47
N GLY A 284 23.59 -6.96 -4.26
CA GLY A 284 22.22 -6.84 -3.76
C GLY A 284 21.66 -8.15 -3.20
N PHE A 285 21.88 -9.27 -3.91
CA PHE A 285 21.50 -10.60 -3.40
C PHE A 285 22.35 -11.02 -2.20
N VAL A 286 23.65 -10.74 -2.20
CA VAL A 286 24.52 -11.04 -1.05
C VAL A 286 24.05 -10.31 0.20
N ILE A 287 23.76 -9.01 0.09
CA ILE A 287 23.26 -8.19 1.21
C ILE A 287 21.87 -8.66 1.64
N PHE A 288 20.99 -9.00 0.69
CA PHE A 288 19.67 -9.56 1.00
C PHE A 288 19.78 -10.85 1.83
N PHE A 289 20.61 -11.81 1.39
CA PHE A 289 20.82 -13.04 2.16
C PHE A 289 21.52 -12.78 3.50
N ALA A 290 22.41 -11.79 3.59
CA ALA A 290 23.05 -11.41 4.85
C ALA A 290 22.04 -10.81 5.85
N ILE A 291 21.13 -9.94 5.39
CA ILE A 291 20.05 -9.38 6.21
C ILE A 291 19.11 -10.49 6.66
N LEU A 292 18.70 -11.36 5.74
CA LEU A 292 17.84 -12.49 6.06
C LEU A 292 18.52 -13.42 7.10
N PHE A 293 19.81 -13.69 6.94
CA PHE A 293 20.61 -14.44 7.90
C PHE A 293 20.65 -13.75 9.27
N LEU A 294 20.84 -12.43 9.33
CA LEU A 294 20.81 -11.66 10.57
C LEU A 294 19.45 -11.76 11.27
N ILE A 295 18.35 -11.65 10.52
CA ILE A 295 16.99 -11.80 11.03
C ILE A 295 16.82 -13.21 11.62
N PHE A 296 17.21 -14.24 10.87
CA PHE A 296 17.16 -15.62 11.35
C PHE A 296 18.00 -15.83 12.61
N GLN A 297 19.22 -15.31 12.62
CA GLN A 297 20.12 -15.45 13.76
C GLN A 297 19.56 -14.74 14.99
N SER A 298 18.99 -13.55 14.82
CA SER A 298 18.35 -12.82 15.92
C SER A 298 17.13 -13.58 16.46
N ILE A 299 16.33 -14.14 15.55
CA ILE A 299 15.16 -14.94 15.89
C ILE A 299 15.51 -16.19 16.69
N PHE A 300 16.60 -16.90 16.39
CA PHE A 300 16.96 -18.12 17.14
C PHE A 300 17.88 -17.86 18.32
N ALA A 301 18.91 -17.02 18.15
CA ALA A 301 19.92 -16.82 19.19
C ALA A 301 19.49 -15.78 20.23
N TRP A 302 18.82 -14.70 19.82
CA TRP A 302 18.46 -13.64 20.76
C TRP A 302 17.12 -13.91 21.45
N SER A 303 16.18 -14.59 20.78
CA SER A 303 14.90 -14.98 21.39
C SER A 303 15.04 -16.08 22.44
N ASP A 304 16.09 -16.91 22.38
CA ASP A 304 16.30 -18.03 23.31
C ASP A 304 16.41 -17.55 24.79
N TYR A 305 17.09 -16.42 25.02
CA TYR A 305 17.21 -15.84 26.35
C TYR A 305 15.86 -15.48 26.98
N PRO A 306 15.00 -14.61 26.38
CA PRO A 306 13.69 -14.31 26.93
C PRO A 306 12.73 -15.51 26.89
N MET A 307 12.86 -16.42 25.92
CA MET A 307 12.10 -17.68 25.88
C MET A 307 12.35 -18.52 27.14
N SER A 308 13.63 -18.76 27.46
CA SER A 308 14.02 -19.54 28.63
C SER A 308 13.65 -18.85 29.94
N LEU A 309 13.61 -17.50 29.98
CA LEU A 309 13.17 -16.75 31.14
C LEU A 309 11.67 -16.95 31.38
N ILE A 310 10.84 -16.86 30.32
CA ILE A 310 9.41 -17.12 30.40
C ILE A 310 9.17 -18.57 30.86
N GLU A 311 9.87 -19.53 30.27
CA GLU A 311 9.74 -20.95 30.63
C GLU A 311 10.09 -21.17 32.11
N LYS A 312 11.21 -20.63 32.59
CA LYS A 312 11.61 -20.72 34.02
C LYS A 312 10.60 -20.05 34.95
N LEU A 313 10.05 -18.90 34.57
CA LEU A 313 9.01 -18.22 35.35
C LEU A 313 7.75 -19.09 35.48
N PHE A 314 7.32 -19.72 34.38
CA PHE A 314 6.18 -20.63 34.39
C PHE A 314 6.45 -21.92 35.17
N VAL A 315 7.64 -22.50 35.05
CA VAL A 315 8.04 -23.68 35.85
C VAL A 315 8.06 -23.34 37.34
N TRP A 316 8.64 -22.20 37.71
CA TRP A 316 8.64 -21.71 39.09
C TRP A 316 7.23 -21.46 39.62
N PHE A 317 6.37 -20.84 38.81
CA PHE A 317 4.98 -20.59 39.16
C PHE A 317 4.20 -21.89 39.34
N SER A 318 4.34 -22.85 38.42
CA SER A 318 3.69 -24.17 38.52
C SER A 318 4.17 -24.94 39.75
N ALA A 319 5.47 -24.95 40.06
CA ALA A 319 6.01 -25.60 41.24
C ALA A 319 5.49 -24.96 42.54
N THR A 320 5.42 -23.62 42.58
CA THR A 320 4.88 -22.89 43.74
C THR A 320 3.38 -23.16 43.90
N ALA A 321 2.62 -23.15 42.81
CA ALA A 321 1.19 -23.45 42.82
C ALA A 321 0.90 -24.87 43.33
N HIS A 322 1.70 -25.86 42.92
CA HIS A 322 1.62 -27.24 43.43
C HIS A 322 1.88 -27.34 44.94
N SER A 323 2.70 -26.43 45.50
CA SER A 323 3.01 -26.43 46.94
C SER A 323 1.94 -25.76 47.82
N VAL A 324 1.13 -24.86 47.26
CA VAL A 324 0.13 -24.06 48.01
C VAL A 324 -1.27 -24.63 47.87
N LEU A 325 -1.58 -25.27 46.73
CA LEU A 325 -2.92 -25.78 46.45
C LEU A 325 -3.08 -27.24 46.91
N PRO A 326 -4.28 -27.64 47.38
CA PRO A 326 -4.55 -29.02 47.76
C PRO A 326 -4.45 -29.96 46.54
N ALA A 327 -3.94 -31.16 46.77
CA ALA A 327 -3.85 -32.19 45.73
C ALA A 327 -5.26 -32.58 45.26
N GLY A 328 -5.50 -32.42 43.95
CA GLY A 328 -6.81 -32.69 43.34
C GLY A 328 -6.76 -32.61 41.83
N VAL A 329 -7.76 -33.21 41.17
CA VAL A 329 -7.86 -33.27 39.70
C VAL A 329 -8.04 -31.88 39.08
N LEU A 330 -8.70 -30.95 39.77
CA LEU A 330 -8.84 -29.56 39.35
C LEU A 330 -7.50 -28.81 39.38
N THR A 331 -6.69 -29.09 40.39
CA THR A 331 -5.38 -28.49 40.58
C THR A 331 -4.40 -28.93 39.49
N SER A 332 -4.38 -30.23 39.18
CA SER A 332 -3.57 -30.76 38.08
C SER A 332 -4.07 -30.30 36.71
N LEU A 333 -5.38 -30.22 36.48
CA LEU A 333 -5.93 -29.66 35.23
C LEU A 333 -5.52 -28.20 35.03
N PHE A 334 -5.56 -27.39 36.09
CA PHE A 334 -5.19 -25.99 36.02
C PHE A 334 -3.68 -25.80 35.81
N ILE A 335 -2.85 -26.46 36.61
CA ILE A 335 -1.40 -26.27 36.59
C ILE A 335 -0.76 -27.03 35.41
N ASP A 336 -1.02 -28.32 35.28
CA ASP A 336 -0.38 -29.18 34.28
C ASP A 336 -1.09 -29.13 32.92
N GLY A 337 -2.33 -28.65 32.88
CA GLY A 337 -3.08 -28.42 31.65
C GLY A 337 -3.00 -26.97 31.17
N ILE A 338 -3.69 -26.06 31.87
CA ILE A 338 -3.87 -24.67 31.41
C ILE A 338 -2.57 -23.88 31.50
N VAL A 339 -1.91 -23.87 32.66
CA VAL A 339 -0.68 -23.08 32.87
C VAL A 339 0.47 -23.61 32.02
N ALA A 340 0.64 -24.93 31.94
CA ALA A 340 1.61 -25.55 31.05
C ALA A 340 1.32 -25.23 29.56
N GLY A 341 0.05 -25.27 29.15
CA GLY A 341 -0.37 -24.86 27.80
C GLY A 341 -0.10 -23.39 27.50
N LEU A 342 -0.40 -22.49 28.44
CA LEU A 342 -0.12 -21.06 28.33
C LEU A 342 1.39 -20.78 28.22
N SER A 343 2.21 -21.47 29.00
CA SER A 343 3.68 -21.41 28.88
C SER A 343 4.12 -21.73 27.45
N GLY A 344 3.61 -22.82 26.88
CA GLY A 344 3.91 -23.23 25.50
C GLY A 344 3.57 -22.17 24.45
N VAL A 345 2.52 -21.38 24.64
CA VAL A 345 2.13 -20.30 23.70
C VAL A 345 2.95 -19.02 23.96
N LEU A 346 3.09 -18.60 25.22
CA LEU A 346 3.72 -17.34 25.59
C LEU A 346 5.22 -17.31 25.30
N VAL A 347 5.88 -18.48 25.33
CA VAL A 347 7.29 -18.62 24.95
C VAL A 347 7.54 -18.13 23.51
N PHE A 348 6.56 -18.15 22.59
CA PHE A 348 6.76 -17.65 21.23
C PHE A 348 6.66 -16.12 21.09
N ILE A 349 6.16 -15.39 22.09
CA ILE A 349 5.96 -13.92 22.00
C ILE A 349 7.25 -13.16 21.69
N PRO A 350 8.38 -13.38 22.39
CA PRO A 350 9.62 -12.67 22.12
C PRO A 350 10.12 -12.84 20.68
N GLN A 351 10.01 -14.07 20.15
CA GLN A 351 10.39 -14.40 18.77
C GLN A 351 9.55 -13.63 17.76
N ILE A 352 8.22 -13.56 17.98
CA ILE A 352 7.30 -12.79 17.14
C ILE A 352 7.63 -11.28 17.21
N ALA A 353 7.86 -10.75 18.41
CA ALA A 353 8.18 -9.34 18.62
C ALA A 353 9.47 -8.91 17.90
N ILE A 354 10.54 -9.70 18.00
CA ILE A 354 11.81 -9.44 17.30
C ILE A 354 11.60 -9.42 15.78
N LEU A 355 10.85 -10.39 15.25
CA LEU A 355 10.58 -10.44 13.82
C LEU A 355 9.76 -9.23 13.34
N PHE A 356 8.73 -8.82 14.08
CA PHE A 356 7.97 -7.61 13.74
C PHE A 356 8.84 -6.35 13.82
N ALA A 357 9.75 -6.26 14.78
CA ALA A 357 10.71 -5.16 14.86
C ALA A 357 11.58 -5.08 13.60
N PHE A 358 12.14 -6.21 13.13
CA PHE A 358 12.91 -6.24 11.89
C PHE A 358 12.07 -5.92 10.66
N ILE A 359 10.85 -6.47 10.54
CA ILE A 359 9.96 -6.15 9.41
C ILE A 359 9.64 -4.65 9.39
N SER A 360 9.33 -4.05 10.54
CA SER A 360 9.10 -2.60 10.65
C SER A 360 10.31 -1.80 10.19
N ILE A 361 11.52 -2.16 10.63
CA ILE A 361 12.76 -1.49 10.21
C ILE A 361 12.97 -1.61 8.69
N LEU A 362 12.74 -2.79 8.09
CA LEU A 362 12.88 -2.98 6.66
C LEU A 362 11.84 -2.20 5.84
N GLU A 363 10.63 -2.03 6.39
CA GLU A 363 9.54 -1.26 5.81
C GLU A 363 9.85 0.25 5.88
N ASP A 364 10.23 0.76 7.06
CA ASP A 364 10.55 2.17 7.30
C ASP A 364 11.78 2.65 6.51
N THR A 365 12.81 1.79 6.37
CA THR A 365 14.02 2.07 5.57
C THR A 365 13.82 1.95 4.06
N GLY A 366 12.64 1.50 3.62
CA GLY A 366 12.32 1.32 2.21
C GLY A 366 13.08 0.16 1.55
N TYR A 367 13.79 -0.66 2.33
CA TYR A 367 14.53 -1.81 1.82
C TYR A 367 13.59 -2.84 1.15
N MET A 368 12.36 -2.96 1.65
CA MET A 368 11.32 -3.82 1.07
C MET A 368 11.05 -3.51 -0.41
N ALA A 369 11.07 -2.22 -0.81
CA ALA A 369 10.91 -1.83 -2.20
C ALA A 369 12.08 -2.33 -3.07
N ARG A 370 13.31 -2.18 -2.57
CA ARG A 370 14.54 -2.61 -3.27
C ARG A 370 14.58 -4.12 -3.50
N VAL A 371 14.27 -4.91 -2.47
CA VAL A 371 14.19 -6.38 -2.56
C VAL A 371 13.15 -6.79 -3.60
N THR A 372 11.98 -6.17 -3.54
CA THR A 372 10.89 -6.42 -4.46
C THR A 372 11.33 -6.19 -5.91
N PHE A 373 11.98 -5.06 -6.20
CA PHE A 373 12.50 -4.75 -7.53
C PHE A 373 13.49 -5.82 -8.03
N MET A 374 14.44 -6.19 -7.17
CA MET A 374 15.47 -7.17 -7.51
C MET A 374 14.88 -8.56 -7.81
N MET A 375 13.77 -8.89 -7.15
CA MET A 375 13.10 -10.19 -7.24
C MET A 375 11.98 -10.25 -8.28
N ASP A 376 11.49 -9.12 -8.78
CA ASP A 376 10.39 -9.04 -9.76
C ASP A 376 10.68 -9.86 -11.02
N LYS A 377 11.91 -9.79 -11.53
CA LYS A 377 12.34 -10.56 -12.71
C LYS A 377 12.21 -12.08 -12.52
N ILE A 378 12.42 -12.57 -11.29
CA ILE A 378 12.31 -13.99 -10.96
C ILE A 378 10.83 -14.36 -10.80
N MET A 379 10.05 -13.54 -10.09
CA MET A 379 8.63 -13.83 -9.84
C MET A 379 7.74 -13.75 -11.05
N ARG A 380 8.01 -12.82 -11.97
CA ARG A 380 7.27 -12.73 -13.23
C ARG A 380 7.33 -14.03 -14.03
N LYS A 381 8.41 -14.82 -13.92
CA LYS A 381 8.49 -16.15 -14.56
C LYS A 381 7.48 -17.14 -13.99
N VAL A 382 7.19 -17.04 -12.70
CA VAL A 382 6.19 -17.86 -12.00
C VAL A 382 4.79 -17.25 -12.10
N GLY A 383 4.68 -16.01 -12.57
CA GLY A 383 3.43 -15.28 -12.75
C GLY A 383 2.93 -14.59 -11.49
N LEU A 384 3.83 -14.29 -10.55
CA LEU A 384 3.57 -13.51 -9.34
C LEU A 384 4.25 -12.14 -9.45
N ASN A 385 3.75 -11.17 -8.68
CA ASN A 385 4.40 -9.88 -8.49
C ASN A 385 5.70 -10.04 -7.68
N GLY A 386 6.73 -9.23 -7.94
CA GLY A 386 7.92 -9.16 -7.08
C GLY A 386 7.59 -9.00 -5.59
N LYS A 387 6.46 -8.34 -5.24
CA LYS A 387 6.05 -8.10 -3.85
C LYS A 387 5.72 -9.39 -3.09
N SER A 388 5.39 -10.46 -3.81
CA SER A 388 5.12 -11.79 -3.25
C SER A 388 6.37 -12.49 -2.72
N VAL A 389 7.58 -12.07 -3.10
CA VAL A 389 8.81 -12.76 -2.67
C VAL A 389 9.07 -12.62 -1.20
N VAL A 390 8.91 -11.41 -0.66
CA VAL A 390 9.26 -11.17 0.73
C VAL A 390 8.39 -12.03 1.67
N PRO A 391 7.06 -12.08 1.50
CA PRO A 391 6.23 -13.04 2.24
C PRO A 391 6.61 -14.50 2.00
N LEU A 392 6.88 -14.92 0.76
CA LEU A 392 7.22 -16.32 0.47
C LEU A 392 8.54 -16.77 1.11
N ILE A 393 9.58 -15.93 1.04
CA ILE A 393 10.87 -16.19 1.68
C ILE A 393 10.73 -16.11 3.20
N GLY A 394 9.99 -15.12 3.72
CA GLY A 394 9.65 -15.07 5.14
C GLY A 394 8.93 -16.33 5.62
N GLY A 395 8.13 -16.97 4.75
CA GLY A 395 7.42 -18.22 5.04
C GLY A 395 8.34 -19.37 5.43
N LEU A 396 9.59 -19.38 4.92
CA LEU A 396 10.63 -20.33 5.34
C LEU A 396 11.01 -20.15 6.82
N ALA A 397 10.89 -18.93 7.34
CA ALA A 397 11.09 -18.62 8.75
C ALA A 397 9.85 -18.92 9.58
N CYS A 398 8.77 -18.18 9.31
CA CYS A 398 7.54 -18.26 10.06
C CYS A 398 6.37 -17.89 9.16
N ALA A 399 5.38 -18.77 9.06
CA ALA A 399 4.24 -18.59 8.16
C ALA A 399 3.31 -17.45 8.60
N VAL A 400 3.06 -17.29 9.91
CA VAL A 400 2.12 -16.28 10.44
C VAL A 400 2.49 -14.83 10.06
N PRO A 401 3.67 -14.30 10.43
CA PRO A 401 4.10 -12.93 10.10
C PRO A 401 4.27 -12.73 8.59
N SER A 402 4.64 -13.80 7.88
CA SER A 402 4.75 -13.79 6.42
C SER A 402 3.39 -13.61 5.76
N ILE A 403 2.37 -14.34 6.20
CA ILE A 403 0.98 -14.14 5.76
C ILE A 403 0.53 -12.71 6.06
N MET A 404 0.83 -12.17 7.25
CA MET A 404 0.48 -10.77 7.58
C MET A 404 1.19 -9.75 6.66
N SER A 405 2.45 -10.00 6.28
CA SER A 405 3.19 -9.11 5.37
C SER A 405 2.64 -9.08 3.94
N THR A 406 1.81 -10.06 3.55
CA THR A 406 1.11 -10.04 2.24
C THR A 406 0.16 -8.87 2.09
N ARG A 407 -0.17 -8.15 3.17
CA ARG A 407 -0.95 -6.89 3.12
C ARG A 407 -0.33 -5.84 2.19
N ASN A 408 0.99 -5.89 1.99
CA ASN A 408 1.70 -4.96 1.12
C ASN A 408 1.54 -5.28 -0.38
N ILE A 409 0.92 -6.42 -0.72
CA ILE A 409 0.58 -6.82 -2.09
C ILE A 409 -0.77 -6.21 -2.46
N GLU A 410 -0.74 -5.20 -3.33
CA GLU A 410 -1.93 -4.46 -3.79
C GLU A 410 -2.91 -5.35 -4.58
N ASN A 411 -2.39 -6.17 -5.50
CA ASN A 411 -3.24 -7.02 -6.33
C ASN A 411 -3.84 -8.16 -5.48
N TRP A 412 -5.17 -8.18 -5.41
CA TRP A 412 -5.91 -9.15 -4.61
C TRP A 412 -5.62 -10.60 -5.01
N LYS A 413 -5.48 -10.89 -6.31
CA LYS A 413 -5.17 -12.25 -6.81
C LYS A 413 -3.80 -12.70 -6.32
N ASP A 414 -2.78 -11.87 -6.48
CA ASP A 414 -1.42 -12.21 -6.08
C ASP A 414 -1.33 -12.36 -4.55
N ARG A 415 -2.04 -11.50 -3.80
CA ARG A 415 -2.14 -11.58 -2.34
C ARG A 415 -2.75 -12.91 -1.90
N MET A 416 -3.89 -13.32 -2.48
CA MET A 416 -4.54 -14.59 -2.16
C MET A 416 -3.66 -15.80 -2.46
N ILE A 417 -3.04 -15.83 -3.65
CA ILE A 417 -2.14 -16.94 -4.01
C ILE A 417 -0.98 -17.00 -3.02
N THR A 418 -0.39 -15.86 -2.67
CA THR A 418 0.73 -15.79 -1.71
C THR A 418 0.31 -16.29 -0.32
N ILE A 419 -0.85 -15.89 0.19
CA ILE A 419 -1.40 -16.35 1.48
C ILE A 419 -1.59 -17.87 1.49
N MET A 420 -2.10 -18.46 0.41
CA MET A 420 -2.35 -19.91 0.34
C MET A 420 -1.08 -20.74 0.16
N VAL A 421 -0.06 -20.20 -0.52
CA VAL A 421 1.20 -20.90 -0.76
C VAL A 421 2.12 -20.86 0.46
N THR A 422 2.10 -19.77 1.24
CA THR A 422 3.00 -19.56 2.39
C THR A 422 2.97 -20.71 3.42
N PRO A 423 1.82 -21.27 3.83
CA PRO A 423 1.76 -22.41 4.76
C PRO A 423 2.39 -23.71 4.25
N LEU A 424 2.51 -23.88 2.93
CA LEU A 424 3.10 -25.08 2.32
C LEU A 424 4.62 -25.09 2.43
N VAL A 425 5.23 -23.94 2.68
CA VAL A 425 6.65 -23.82 2.94
C VAL A 425 6.95 -24.35 4.34
N SER A 426 7.89 -25.29 4.46
CA SER A 426 8.25 -25.89 5.75
C SER A 426 9.14 -24.95 6.56
N CYS A 427 8.64 -24.47 7.70
CA CYS A 427 9.41 -23.67 8.65
C CYS A 427 10.24 -24.54 9.62
N SER A 428 11.23 -23.94 10.28
CA SER A 428 12.11 -24.62 11.25
C SER A 428 11.33 -25.24 12.43
N ALA A 429 10.21 -24.64 12.85
CA ALA A 429 9.37 -25.17 13.92
C ALA A 429 8.73 -26.53 13.58
N ARG A 430 8.67 -26.91 12.29
CA ARG A 430 8.22 -28.25 11.86
C ARG A 430 9.32 -29.31 11.96
N LEU A 431 10.59 -28.91 12.06
CA LEU A 431 11.71 -29.86 12.15
C LEU A 431 11.58 -30.82 13.32
N PRO A 432 11.32 -30.37 14.58
CA PRO A 432 11.22 -31.29 15.72
C PRO A 432 10.12 -32.34 15.54
N ILE A 433 8.99 -31.93 14.95
CA ILE A 433 7.85 -32.82 14.67
C ILE A 433 8.24 -33.83 13.59
N TYR A 434 8.86 -33.39 12.49
CA TYR A 434 9.34 -34.29 11.45
C TYR A 434 10.38 -35.27 11.98
N THR A 435 11.36 -34.79 12.76
CA THR A 435 12.39 -35.65 13.34
C THR A 435 11.78 -36.68 14.29
N LEU A 436 10.82 -36.28 15.13
CA LEU A 436 10.15 -37.18 16.06
C LEU A 436 9.35 -38.26 15.32
N LEU A 437 8.50 -37.88 14.35
CA LEU A 437 7.70 -38.82 13.57
C LEU A 437 8.56 -39.74 12.70
N ILE A 438 9.60 -39.22 12.06
CA ILE A 438 10.54 -40.02 11.26
C ILE A 438 11.29 -41.00 12.16
N SER A 439 11.73 -40.56 13.34
CA SER A 439 12.44 -41.44 14.29
C SER A 439 11.58 -42.59 14.78
N LEU A 440 10.26 -42.38 14.88
CA LEU A 440 9.29 -43.37 15.34
C LEU A 440 8.86 -44.34 14.23
N VAL A 441 8.69 -43.86 13.00
CA VAL A 441 8.11 -44.65 11.89
C VAL A 441 9.18 -45.26 10.98
N VAL A 442 10.30 -44.57 10.76
CA VAL A 442 11.29 -44.94 9.73
C VAL A 442 12.48 -45.66 10.35
N SER A 443 12.71 -46.90 9.90
CA SER A 443 13.83 -47.72 10.38
C SER A 443 15.18 -47.05 10.12
N ASN A 444 16.09 -47.10 11.10
CA ASN A 444 17.45 -46.57 10.99
C ASN A 444 18.37 -47.47 10.14
N LYS A 445 18.06 -47.60 8.84
CA LYS A 445 18.87 -48.34 7.86
C LYS A 445 19.70 -47.36 7.04
N LYS A 446 20.93 -47.74 6.71
CA LYS A 446 21.78 -47.00 5.77
C LYS A 446 21.47 -47.45 4.34
N VAL A 447 21.20 -46.49 3.46
CA VAL A 447 21.10 -46.69 2.02
C VAL A 447 22.50 -46.50 1.42
N ALA A 448 22.95 -47.47 0.61
CA ALA A 448 24.25 -47.45 -0.06
C ALA A 448 25.48 -47.25 0.87
N GLY A 449 25.39 -47.65 2.14
CA GLY A 449 26.48 -47.58 3.13
C GLY A 449 26.81 -46.19 3.67
N LEU A 450 26.38 -45.12 2.99
CA LEU A 450 26.76 -43.73 3.28
C LEU A 450 25.61 -42.84 3.78
N VAL A 451 24.35 -43.14 3.43
CA VAL A 451 23.22 -42.22 3.67
C VAL A 451 22.19 -42.83 4.63
N ASN A 452 21.78 -42.11 5.67
CA ASN A 452 20.70 -42.57 6.57
C ASN A 452 19.33 -42.43 5.88
N LEU A 453 18.52 -43.50 5.87
CA LEU A 453 17.16 -43.51 5.36
C LEU A 453 16.30 -42.40 6.01
N GLN A 454 16.47 -42.15 7.31
CA GLN A 454 15.75 -41.09 8.03
C GLN A 454 16.06 -39.69 7.47
N GLY A 455 17.33 -39.43 7.14
CA GLY A 455 17.74 -38.17 6.52
C GLY A 455 17.18 -38.02 5.09
N LEU A 456 17.09 -39.13 4.36
CA LEU A 456 16.53 -39.15 3.01
C LEU A 456 15.02 -38.86 3.02
N VAL A 457 14.28 -39.41 4.00
CA VAL A 457 12.87 -39.10 4.22
C VAL A 457 12.68 -37.62 4.61
N LEU A 458 13.51 -37.10 5.51
CA LEU A 458 13.46 -35.68 5.89
C LEU A 458 13.69 -34.77 4.66
N MET A 459 14.73 -35.05 3.86
CA MET A 459 14.99 -34.31 2.63
C MET A 459 13.82 -34.44 1.62
N GLY A 460 13.24 -35.64 1.50
CA GLY A 460 12.06 -35.88 0.67
C GLY A 460 10.85 -35.02 1.08
N LEU A 461 10.58 -34.89 2.38
CA LEU A 461 9.50 -34.02 2.89
C LEU A 461 9.74 -32.54 2.56
N TYR A 462 10.98 -32.06 2.65
CA TYR A 462 11.34 -30.69 2.29
C TYR A 462 11.23 -30.41 0.78
N VAL A 463 11.66 -31.37 -0.06
CA VAL A 463 11.50 -31.25 -1.50
C VAL A 463 10.02 -31.30 -1.88
N MET A 464 9.25 -32.20 -1.26
CA MET A 464 7.81 -32.32 -1.50
C MET A 464 7.08 -31.05 -1.10
N SER A 465 7.44 -30.40 0.01
CA SER A 465 6.82 -29.15 0.44
C SER A 465 7.10 -28.00 -0.54
N MET A 466 8.34 -27.89 -1.03
CA MET A 466 8.70 -26.93 -2.09
C MET A 466 7.91 -27.18 -3.39
N VAL A 467 7.85 -28.43 -3.84
CA VAL A 467 7.10 -28.81 -5.05
C VAL A 467 5.61 -28.55 -4.88
N ALA A 468 5.03 -28.88 -3.72
CA ALA A 468 3.63 -28.61 -3.42
C ALA A 468 3.32 -27.11 -3.42
N ALA A 469 4.19 -26.29 -2.85
CA ALA A 469 4.06 -24.83 -2.87
C ALA A 469 4.03 -24.27 -4.30
N ILE A 470 4.94 -24.72 -5.16
CA ILE A 470 4.99 -24.32 -6.58
C ILE A 470 3.76 -24.82 -7.34
N ALA A 471 3.35 -26.07 -7.12
CA ALA A 471 2.20 -26.69 -7.78
C ALA A 471 0.90 -25.96 -7.41
N VAL A 472 0.68 -25.66 -6.13
CA VAL A 472 -0.49 -24.91 -5.68
C VAL A 472 -0.48 -23.49 -6.23
N ALA A 473 0.67 -22.80 -6.23
CA ALA A 473 0.78 -21.47 -6.85
C ALA A 473 0.37 -21.51 -8.34
N TRP A 474 0.85 -22.51 -9.07
CA TRP A 474 0.56 -22.70 -10.48
C TRP A 474 -0.91 -23.05 -10.75
N VAL A 475 -1.52 -23.95 -9.96
CA VAL A 475 -2.94 -24.31 -10.07
C VAL A 475 -3.84 -23.12 -9.73
N MET A 476 -3.55 -22.41 -8.64
CA MET A 476 -4.34 -21.26 -8.18
C MET A 476 -4.29 -20.09 -9.18
N LYS A 477 -3.23 -19.97 -9.98
CA LYS A 477 -3.18 -19.01 -11.08
C LYS A 477 -4.30 -19.21 -12.11
N PHE A 478 -4.72 -20.46 -12.36
CA PHE A 478 -5.81 -20.80 -13.29
C PHE A 478 -7.19 -20.75 -12.64
N LEU A 479 -7.30 -21.15 -11.37
CA LEU A 479 -8.54 -21.13 -10.58
C LEU A 479 -8.97 -19.70 -10.22
N ILE A 480 -8.04 -18.89 -9.72
CA ILE A 480 -8.30 -17.48 -9.38
C ILE A 480 -8.09 -16.64 -10.64
N LYS A 481 -9.17 -16.35 -11.35
CA LYS A 481 -9.15 -15.40 -12.46
C LYS A 481 -9.34 -13.99 -11.90
N SER A 482 -8.42 -13.08 -12.27
CA SER A 482 -8.59 -11.64 -12.09
C SER A 482 -8.35 -10.99 -13.45
N ARG A 483 -9.23 -10.06 -13.84
CA ARG A 483 -9.06 -9.23 -15.04
C ARG A 483 -8.09 -8.06 -14.80
N GLU A 484 -7.72 -7.79 -13.54
CA GLU A 484 -6.76 -6.76 -13.16
C GLU A 484 -5.32 -7.24 -13.41
N ARG A 485 -4.70 -6.78 -14.50
CA ARG A 485 -3.25 -6.94 -14.71
C ARG A 485 -2.53 -5.88 -13.90
N GLY A 486 -1.86 -6.29 -12.82
CA GLY A 486 -1.10 -5.38 -11.95
C GLY A 486 -0.01 -4.64 -12.72
N TYR A 487 -0.18 -3.32 -12.89
CA TYR A 487 0.87 -2.45 -13.39
C TYR A 487 1.83 -2.11 -12.25
N PHE A 488 3.03 -2.69 -12.31
CA PHE A 488 4.13 -2.38 -11.39
C PHE A 488 4.70 -0.99 -11.70
N ILE A 489 4.27 0.01 -10.92
CA ILE A 489 4.91 1.33 -10.86
C ILE A 489 5.49 1.42 -9.45
N MET A 490 6.77 1.11 -9.31
CA MET A 490 7.45 1.16 -8.01
C MET A 490 8.19 2.47 -7.85
N GLU A 491 7.89 3.20 -6.78
CA GLU A 491 8.77 4.25 -6.29
C GLU A 491 9.87 3.63 -5.45
N LEU A 492 11.11 4.02 -5.75
CA LEU A 492 12.13 4.02 -4.72
C LEU A 492 11.80 5.21 -3.81
N PRO A 493 11.63 5.01 -2.49
CA PRO A 493 11.36 6.12 -1.59
C PRO A 493 12.49 7.15 -1.67
N VAL A 494 12.11 8.42 -1.80
CA VAL A 494 13.03 9.55 -1.90
C VAL A 494 13.35 9.96 -0.46
N TYR A 495 14.59 9.72 -0.03
CA TYR A 495 15.10 10.11 1.29
C TYR A 495 16.16 11.20 1.14
#